data_AF-A0A964VTT4-F1
#
_entry.id   AF-A0A964VTT4-F1
#
_cell.length_a   1.000
_cell.length_b   1.000
_cell.length_c   1.000
_cell.angle_alpha   90.00
_cell.angle_beta   90.00
_cell.angle_gamma   90.00
#
_symmetry.space_group_name_H-M   'P 1'
#
loop_
_entity.id
_entity.type
_entity.pdbx_description
1 polymer ?
#
loop_
_entity_poly.entity_id
_entity_poly.type
_entity_poly.pdbx_seq_one_letter_code
_entity_poly.pdbx_strand_id
1 'polypeptide(L)'
;MKRILIHPHVLAAFLQLAPLLRVAQSAPGVMAAPTLFILRWVFGAAAVAGSMHGLSGATGATPASARATNGVRMSVTFSITSPSYGTAKSYSVPSESPLPQGLALSTRGTLTGTPIVSGNFIMRLRGWQNSNFSGNSAELNVPLTVVSANPPMFTAQPISVTVTPGQTLNLTASFTGDQPLAFRWFKEDLEVKNATNATLIIASPQAADAGRYRLRLVNDIATVFSDWATVTVQAVVAKPVITAQPVGRALHEGEAFSFSVSATGTTLTYAWTRDGVAVGLPASGLSLTNATAVVAGVYRVRVTNPGGFVDSDGVTVSVAGPVVWDQPTLVSDSLRLSFNGLTGRRYAIESAAALPGPFATQAEMMSQAGGTVLFDPIVGSGRVYRVRPLP
;
A
#
# COMPACT_ATOMS: atom_id res chain seq x y z
N MET A 1 -5.51 -26.77 -53.48
CA MET A 1 -4.49 -26.45 -54.51
C MET A 1 -4.72 -25.04 -55.03
N LYS A 2 -3.87 -24.08 -54.66
CA LYS A 2 -3.68 -22.80 -55.36
C LYS A 2 -2.21 -22.44 -55.19
N ARG A 3 -1.46 -22.54 -56.29
CA ARG A 3 -0.07 -22.11 -56.43
C ARG A 3 -0.05 -20.59 -56.54
N ILE A 4 0.83 -19.92 -55.80
CA ILE A 4 1.23 -18.54 -56.08
C ILE A 4 2.72 -18.58 -56.40
N LEU A 5 3.03 -18.16 -57.62
CA LEU A 5 4.36 -18.02 -58.20
C LEU A 5 5.13 -16.91 -57.50
N ILE A 6 6.40 -17.19 -57.18
CA ILE A 6 7.42 -16.22 -56.78
C ILE A 6 8.22 -15.86 -58.05
N HIS A 7 8.40 -14.57 -58.32
CA HIS A 7 9.38 -14.03 -59.29
C HIS A 7 10.16 -12.88 -58.58
N PRO A 8 11.40 -12.51 -58.99
CA PRO A 8 12.61 -12.74 -58.24
C PRO A 8 13.52 -11.50 -58.34
N HIS A 9 13.42 -10.55 -57.41
CA HIS A 9 14.42 -9.48 -57.29
C HIS A 9 14.77 -9.26 -55.82
N VAL A 10 15.64 -10.13 -55.31
CA VAL A 10 16.51 -9.89 -54.18
C VAL A 10 17.94 -10.09 -54.68
N LEU A 11 18.70 -9.00 -54.89
CA LEU A 11 20.13 -8.95 -54.59
C LEU A 11 20.70 -7.52 -54.78
N ALA A 12 21.60 -7.13 -53.87
CA ALA A 12 22.37 -5.88 -53.76
C ALA A 12 21.59 -4.68 -53.16
N ALA A 13 21.96 -4.07 -52.02
CA ALA A 13 23.21 -4.05 -51.30
C ALA A 13 22.97 -3.93 -49.78
N PHE A 14 23.37 -4.98 -49.04
CA PHE A 14 23.80 -4.89 -47.65
C PHE A 14 25.32 -4.66 -47.66
N LEU A 15 25.87 -3.95 -46.65
CA LEU A 15 27.20 -3.32 -46.49
C LEU A 15 27.11 -1.80 -46.80
N GLN A 16 27.40 -0.87 -45.89
CA GLN A 16 28.51 -0.81 -44.94
C GLN A 16 28.12 0.03 -43.70
N LEU A 17 28.51 -0.41 -42.50
CA LEU A 17 29.14 0.43 -41.46
C LEU A 17 29.34 -0.40 -40.17
N ALA A 18 30.45 -1.12 -40.10
CA ALA A 18 31.15 -1.40 -38.85
C ALA A 18 32.62 -1.74 -39.18
N PRO A 19 33.61 -1.14 -38.51
CA PRO A 19 34.87 -1.81 -38.27
C PRO A 19 34.81 -2.54 -36.92
N LEU A 20 35.40 -3.73 -36.97
CA LEU A 20 35.58 -4.70 -35.89
C LEU A 20 36.46 -4.16 -34.76
N LEU A 21 36.18 -4.57 -33.53
CA LEU A 21 37.23 -5.00 -32.62
C LEU A 21 36.77 -6.25 -31.87
N ARG A 22 37.48 -7.36 -32.10
CA ARG A 22 37.29 -8.67 -31.49
C ARG A 22 38.58 -9.00 -30.74
N VAL A 23 38.54 -9.07 -29.41
CA VAL A 23 39.46 -9.91 -28.62
C VAL A 23 38.66 -10.59 -27.52
N ALA A 24 38.95 -11.87 -27.35
CA ALA A 24 38.15 -12.90 -26.71
C ALA A 24 38.27 -12.95 -25.17
N GLN A 25 37.33 -13.67 -24.59
CA GLN A 25 37.10 -13.97 -23.17
C GLN A 25 38.10 -14.99 -22.60
N SER A 26 38.30 -14.95 -21.27
CA SER A 26 38.32 -16.17 -20.44
C SER A 26 38.03 -15.90 -18.94
N ALA A 27 36.77 -16.14 -18.55
CA ALA A 27 36.28 -16.78 -17.31
C ALA A 27 36.52 -16.10 -15.91
N PRO A 28 35.89 -16.59 -14.81
CA PRO A 28 34.68 -15.98 -14.26
C PRO A 28 34.75 -15.64 -12.75
N GLY A 29 33.93 -14.69 -12.29
CA GLY A 29 33.51 -14.64 -10.88
C GLY A 29 33.35 -13.26 -10.27
N VAL A 30 32.23 -13.12 -9.54
CA VAL A 30 31.97 -12.17 -8.45
C VAL A 30 31.31 -10.83 -8.85
N MET A 31 30.00 -10.79 -8.59
CA MET A 31 29.17 -9.66 -8.14
C MET A 31 29.15 -8.40 -9.02
N ALA A 32 28.18 -8.31 -9.93
CA ALA A 32 27.85 -7.07 -10.63
C ALA A 32 26.55 -6.46 -10.05
N ALA A 33 26.71 -5.37 -9.30
CA ALA A 33 25.68 -4.37 -9.08
C ALA A 33 25.20 -3.82 -10.45
N PRO A 34 23.92 -3.42 -10.61
CA PRO A 34 23.50 -2.72 -11.81
C PRO A 34 23.93 -1.25 -11.70
N THR A 35 25.21 -0.96 -11.95
CA THR A 35 25.67 0.39 -12.27
C THR A 35 25.18 0.69 -13.69
N LEU A 36 23.96 1.21 -13.80
CA LEU A 36 23.42 1.65 -15.07
C LEU A 36 24.21 2.89 -15.50
N PHE A 37 25.06 2.70 -16.51
CA PHE A 37 25.76 3.75 -17.23
C PHE A 37 24.75 4.82 -17.65
N ILE A 38 24.74 5.96 -16.96
CA ILE A 38 24.24 7.20 -17.53
C ILE A 38 25.27 7.59 -18.58
N LEU A 39 24.99 7.28 -19.84
CA LEU A 39 25.72 7.84 -20.96
C LEU A 39 25.43 9.35 -20.95
N ARG A 40 26.33 10.09 -20.30
CA ARG A 40 26.22 11.53 -20.05
C ARG A 40 26.46 12.29 -21.35
N TRP A 41 25.43 12.42 -22.18
CA TRP A 41 25.40 13.44 -23.23
C TRP A 41 25.05 14.78 -22.58
N VAL A 42 26.05 15.54 -22.13
CA VAL A 42 25.85 16.99 -21.95
C VAL A 42 26.31 17.67 -23.23
N PHE A 43 25.41 17.67 -24.21
CA PHE A 43 25.35 18.67 -25.28
C PHE A 43 23.88 18.86 -25.61
N GLY A 44 23.23 19.83 -24.96
CA GLY A 44 22.01 20.43 -25.46
C GLY A 44 22.35 21.26 -26.71
N ALA A 45 22.74 20.59 -27.78
CA ALA A 45 22.94 21.19 -29.09
C ALA A 45 21.98 20.48 -30.05
N ALA A 46 20.77 21.02 -30.18
CA ALA A 46 19.99 20.78 -31.37
C ALA A 46 20.73 21.47 -32.54
N ALA A 47 21.69 20.76 -33.14
CA ALA A 47 22.21 21.13 -34.45
C ALA A 47 21.06 20.95 -35.44
N VAL A 48 20.39 22.05 -35.78
CA VAL A 48 19.45 22.04 -36.91
C VAL A 48 20.29 21.86 -38.16
N ALA A 49 20.28 20.64 -38.71
CA ALA A 49 20.77 20.37 -40.05
C ALA A 49 19.79 21.04 -41.02
N GLY A 50 19.99 22.34 -41.28
CA GLY A 50 19.34 23.03 -42.37
C GLY A 50 19.84 22.45 -43.69
N SER A 51 18.94 21.80 -44.42
CA SER A 51 19.17 21.33 -45.79
C SER A 51 19.66 22.49 -46.67
N MET A 52 20.89 22.39 -47.17
CA MET A 52 21.42 23.31 -48.17
C MET A 52 20.67 23.11 -49.49
N HIS A 53 19.75 24.02 -49.82
CA HIS A 53 19.51 24.41 -51.21
C HIS A 53 20.23 25.75 -51.45
N GLY A 54 21.56 25.73 -51.37
CA GLY A 54 22.40 26.81 -51.85
C GLY A 54 22.73 26.55 -53.32
N LEU A 55 22.36 27.46 -54.20
CA LEU A 55 22.85 27.51 -55.58
C LEU A 55 24.39 27.40 -55.55
N SER A 56 24.95 26.49 -56.35
CA SER A 56 26.39 26.29 -56.46
C SER A 56 27.10 27.63 -56.68
N GLY A 57 27.92 28.07 -55.73
CA GLY A 57 28.66 29.34 -55.81
C GLY A 57 28.12 30.52 -54.99
N ALA A 58 27.23 30.32 -54.01
CA ALA A 58 26.87 31.38 -53.05
C ALA A 58 27.74 31.32 -51.78
N THR A 59 28.03 32.48 -51.18
CA THR A 59 28.64 32.52 -49.83
C THR A 59 27.62 31.99 -48.81
N GLY A 60 28.04 31.09 -47.92
CA GLY A 60 27.16 30.51 -46.89
C GLY A 60 27.91 30.12 -45.61
N ALA A 61 27.16 29.95 -44.52
CA ALA A 61 27.68 29.44 -43.25
C ALA A 61 27.06 28.09 -42.91
N THR A 62 27.85 27.23 -42.26
CA THR A 62 27.41 25.96 -41.71
C THR A 62 27.80 25.88 -40.23
N PRO A 63 26.84 25.74 -39.29
CA PRO A 63 25.40 25.81 -39.52
C PRO A 63 24.94 27.23 -39.93
N ALA A 64 23.82 27.34 -40.63
CA ALA A 64 23.25 28.62 -41.08
C ALA A 64 22.55 29.40 -39.94
N SER A 65 22.29 28.75 -38.81
CA SER A 65 21.74 29.33 -37.59
C SER A 65 22.23 28.56 -36.37
N ALA A 66 22.04 29.13 -35.18
CA ALA A 66 22.32 28.46 -33.91
C ALA A 66 21.17 28.65 -32.92
N ARG A 67 21.06 27.74 -31.95
CA ARG A 67 20.13 27.82 -30.84
C ARG A 67 20.87 27.60 -29.53
N ALA A 68 20.50 28.35 -28.51
CA ALA A 68 21.07 28.25 -27.17
C ALA A 68 19.99 28.38 -26.09
N THR A 69 20.34 28.04 -24.86
CA THR A 69 19.47 28.19 -23.68
C THR A 69 20.14 29.15 -22.71
N ASN A 70 19.39 30.15 -22.24
CA ASN A 70 19.88 31.14 -21.28
C ASN A 70 20.40 30.45 -20.01
N GLY A 71 21.61 30.79 -19.57
CA GLY A 71 22.26 30.19 -18.42
C GLY A 71 22.93 28.84 -18.67
N VAL A 72 22.80 28.25 -19.87
CA VAL A 72 23.43 26.97 -20.24
C VAL A 72 24.61 27.21 -21.17
N ARG A 73 25.76 26.58 -20.87
CA ARG A 73 26.96 26.71 -21.71
C ARG A 73 26.71 26.11 -23.09
N MET A 74 27.05 26.85 -24.15
CA MET A 74 26.99 26.40 -25.53
C MET A 74 28.39 26.32 -26.18
N SER A 75 28.49 25.51 -27.22
CA SER A 75 29.66 25.43 -28.11
C SER A 75 29.19 25.05 -29.52
N VAL A 76 29.37 25.94 -30.49
CA VAL A 76 28.99 25.73 -31.90
C VAL A 76 30.12 26.25 -32.78
N THR A 77 30.58 25.46 -33.75
CA THR A 77 31.60 25.91 -34.72
C THR A 77 30.95 26.24 -36.05
N PHE A 78 31.21 27.45 -36.54
CA PHE A 78 30.74 27.93 -37.84
C PHE A 78 31.83 27.77 -38.90
N SER A 79 31.42 27.35 -40.10
CA SER A 79 32.25 27.34 -41.29
C SER A 79 31.63 28.23 -42.37
N ILE A 80 32.31 29.33 -42.73
CA ILE A 80 31.90 30.24 -43.81
C ILE A 80 32.66 29.83 -45.07
N THR A 81 31.94 29.55 -46.15
CA THR A 81 32.53 29.27 -47.46
C THR A 81 32.11 30.34 -48.45
N SER A 82 33.06 30.85 -49.24
CA SER A 82 32.85 31.88 -50.26
C SER A 82 33.49 31.49 -51.59
N PRO A 83 32.91 31.84 -52.75
CA PRO A 83 33.54 31.60 -54.06
C PRO A 83 34.92 32.25 -54.20
N SER A 84 35.14 33.38 -53.51
CA SER A 84 36.34 34.20 -53.67
C SER A 84 37.58 33.63 -52.98
N TYR A 85 37.42 32.69 -52.04
CA TYR A 85 38.54 32.16 -51.25
C TYR A 85 38.31 30.77 -50.63
N GLY A 86 37.20 30.09 -50.95
CA GLY A 86 36.84 28.82 -50.34
C GLY A 86 36.40 28.99 -48.88
N THR A 87 36.78 28.05 -48.01
CA THR A 87 36.45 28.08 -46.58
C THR A 87 37.34 29.06 -45.83
N ALA A 88 36.73 29.89 -44.98
CA ALA A 88 37.44 30.85 -44.14
C ALA A 88 38.43 30.15 -43.19
N LYS A 89 39.60 30.75 -43.00
CA LYS A 89 40.66 30.27 -42.09
C LYS A 89 40.73 31.04 -40.78
N SER A 90 40.11 32.22 -40.70
CA SER A 90 39.90 32.93 -39.43
C SER A 90 38.57 33.67 -39.40
N TYR A 91 38.08 33.92 -38.18
CA TYR A 91 36.74 34.46 -37.95
C TYR A 91 36.78 35.61 -36.95
N SER A 92 35.99 36.64 -37.22
CA SER A 92 35.83 37.80 -36.36
C SER A 92 34.38 38.27 -36.32
N VAL A 93 34.00 38.98 -35.26
CA VAL A 93 32.71 39.67 -35.16
C VAL A 93 32.96 41.17 -35.31
N PRO A 94 32.28 41.87 -36.23
CA PRO A 94 32.38 43.33 -36.35
C PRO A 94 31.93 44.03 -35.04
N SER A 95 32.62 45.10 -34.65
CA SER A 95 32.32 45.87 -33.42
C SER A 95 30.91 46.46 -33.37
N GLU A 96 30.32 46.71 -34.55
CA GLU A 96 28.97 47.25 -34.71
C GLU A 96 27.85 46.22 -34.46
N SER A 97 28.19 44.93 -34.36
CA SER A 97 27.23 43.83 -34.14
C SER A 97 27.78 42.90 -33.06
N PRO A 98 27.82 43.35 -31.79
CA PRO A 98 28.37 42.55 -30.70
C PRO A 98 27.54 41.27 -30.50
N LEU A 99 28.21 40.20 -30.08
CA LEU A 99 27.54 38.97 -29.68
C LEU A 99 26.68 39.22 -28.43
N PRO A 100 25.63 38.41 -28.21
CA PRO A 100 24.89 38.42 -26.96
C PRO A 100 25.82 38.23 -25.75
N GLN A 101 25.49 38.87 -24.63
CA GLN A 101 26.31 38.83 -23.43
C GLN A 101 26.56 37.38 -22.98
N GLY A 102 27.82 37.12 -22.57
CA GLY A 102 28.27 35.79 -22.13
C GLY A 102 28.72 34.86 -23.25
N LEU A 103 28.67 35.29 -24.51
CA LEU A 103 29.18 34.56 -25.67
C LEU A 103 30.44 35.19 -26.25
N ALA A 104 31.35 34.35 -26.74
CA ALA A 104 32.56 34.75 -27.44
C ALA A 104 32.80 33.86 -28.67
N LEU A 105 33.29 34.45 -29.75
CA LEU A 105 33.72 33.73 -30.95
C LEU A 105 35.24 33.57 -30.96
N SER A 106 35.72 32.34 -31.10
CA SER A 106 37.14 32.07 -31.29
C SER A 106 37.61 32.45 -32.70
N THR A 107 38.93 32.62 -32.87
CA THR A 107 39.53 32.88 -34.19
C THR A 107 39.31 31.73 -35.18
N ARG A 108 38.93 30.55 -34.70
CA ARG A 108 38.59 29.35 -35.49
C ARG A 108 37.09 29.22 -35.79
N GLY A 109 36.28 30.22 -35.44
CA GLY A 109 34.84 30.23 -35.73
C GLY A 109 33.99 29.47 -34.71
N THR A 110 34.54 29.10 -33.55
CA THR A 110 33.76 28.45 -32.49
C THR A 110 33.16 29.49 -31.56
N LEU A 111 31.83 29.59 -31.56
CA LEU A 111 31.04 30.35 -30.60
C LEU A 111 30.91 29.53 -29.31
N THR A 112 31.39 30.08 -28.20
CA THR A 112 31.35 29.43 -26.89
C THR A 112 30.91 30.40 -25.81
N GLY A 113 30.45 29.87 -24.68
CA GLY A 113 30.11 30.66 -23.50
C GLY A 113 28.73 30.32 -22.97
N THR A 114 28.22 31.15 -22.06
CA THR A 114 26.92 30.97 -21.41
C THR A 114 26.11 32.25 -21.66
N PRO A 115 25.11 32.23 -22.55
CA PRO A 115 24.32 33.42 -22.81
C PRO A 115 23.49 33.77 -21.58
N ILE A 116 23.38 35.05 -21.24
CA ILE A 116 22.63 35.53 -20.06
C ILE A 116 21.34 36.30 -20.40
N VAL A 117 21.05 36.45 -21.69
CA VAL A 117 19.85 37.15 -22.19
C VAL A 117 19.14 36.27 -23.21
N SER A 118 17.85 35.99 -22.97
CA SER A 118 16.98 35.29 -23.92
C SER A 118 16.52 36.25 -25.03
N GLY A 119 16.35 35.73 -26.25
CA GLY A 119 15.89 36.53 -27.38
C GLY A 119 16.31 35.96 -28.73
N ASN A 120 15.87 36.63 -29.80
CA ASN A 120 16.32 36.37 -31.15
C ASN A 120 17.40 37.41 -31.52
N PHE A 121 18.57 36.92 -31.88
CA PHE A 121 19.73 37.74 -32.24
C PHE A 121 20.13 37.44 -33.69
N ILE A 122 20.71 38.44 -34.35
CA ILE A 122 21.37 38.25 -35.64
C ILE A 122 22.85 38.53 -35.40
N MET A 123 23.67 37.48 -35.48
CA MET A 123 25.12 37.60 -35.34
C MET A 123 25.72 37.89 -36.71
N ARG A 124 26.46 38.99 -36.85
CA ARG A 124 27.23 39.26 -38.08
C ARG A 124 28.61 38.60 -37.95
N LEU A 125 28.82 37.49 -38.65
CA LEU A 125 30.10 36.77 -38.65
C LEU A 125 30.91 37.13 -39.88
N ARG A 126 32.17 37.50 -39.72
CA ARG A 126 33.11 37.73 -40.83
C ARG A 126 34.12 36.58 -40.89
N GLY A 127 34.19 35.92 -42.04
CA GLY A 127 35.19 34.91 -42.35
C GLY A 127 36.28 35.47 -43.27
N TRP A 128 37.54 35.16 -42.99
CA TRP A 128 38.71 35.63 -43.74
C TRP A 128 39.43 34.49 -44.45
N GLN A 129 40.00 34.77 -45.62
CA GLN A 129 40.81 33.84 -46.41
C GLN A 129 42.03 33.29 -45.66
N ASN A 130 42.73 34.13 -44.90
CA ASN A 130 43.95 33.76 -44.16
C ASN A 130 43.71 33.69 -42.64
N SER A 131 44.61 33.03 -41.91
CA SER A 131 44.49 32.77 -40.47
C SER A 131 44.76 33.99 -39.57
N ASN A 132 45.31 35.06 -40.14
CA ASN A 132 45.70 36.30 -39.46
C ASN A 132 44.74 37.48 -39.76
N PHE A 133 43.47 37.18 -40.04
CA PHE A 133 42.45 38.17 -40.42
C PHE A 133 42.84 39.01 -41.65
N SER A 134 43.38 38.36 -42.68
CA SER A 134 43.80 39.04 -43.92
C SER A 134 43.28 38.34 -45.18
N GLY A 135 43.42 39.03 -46.33
CA GLY A 135 42.95 38.59 -47.63
C GLY A 135 41.48 38.89 -47.87
N ASN A 136 40.86 38.20 -48.82
CA ASN A 136 39.42 38.34 -49.09
C ASN A 136 38.60 37.94 -47.86
N SER A 137 37.47 38.61 -47.64
CA SER A 137 36.54 38.31 -46.54
C SER A 137 35.09 38.34 -47.00
N ALA A 138 34.25 37.56 -46.34
CA ALA A 138 32.81 37.62 -46.50
C ALA A 138 32.11 37.70 -45.13
N GLU A 139 31.03 38.46 -45.08
CA GLU A 139 30.17 38.57 -43.91
C GLU A 139 28.87 37.81 -44.13
N LEU A 140 28.39 37.16 -43.06
CA LEU A 140 27.08 36.53 -43.05
C LEU A 140 26.33 36.84 -41.77
N ASN A 141 25.05 37.12 -41.92
CA ASN A 141 24.10 37.21 -40.83
C ASN A 141 23.65 35.79 -40.45
N VAL A 142 24.00 35.36 -39.24
CA VAL A 142 23.64 34.07 -38.69
C VAL A 142 22.65 34.28 -37.54
N PRO A 143 21.38 33.83 -37.70
CA PRO A 143 20.41 33.90 -36.62
C PRO A 143 20.84 33.05 -35.42
N LEU A 144 20.70 33.60 -34.22
CA LEU A 144 20.85 32.91 -32.95
C LEU A 144 19.58 33.09 -32.12
N THR A 145 18.90 32.00 -31.80
CA THR A 145 17.76 32.04 -30.85
C THR A 145 18.23 31.54 -29.49
N VAL A 146 18.16 32.41 -28.48
CA VAL A 146 18.38 32.05 -27.07
C VAL A 146 17.03 31.91 -26.39
N VAL A 147 16.67 30.70 -25.97
CA VAL A 147 15.43 30.45 -25.23
C VAL A 147 15.64 30.59 -23.73
N SER A 148 14.59 30.95 -22.99
CA SER A 148 14.61 30.90 -21.51
C SER A 148 14.79 29.47 -21.02
N ALA A 149 15.59 29.29 -19.97
CA ALA A 149 15.67 28.04 -19.22
C ALA A 149 14.57 28.01 -18.15
N ASN A 150 13.65 27.06 -18.22
CA ASN A 150 12.67 26.84 -17.17
C ASN A 150 12.98 25.54 -16.38
N PRO A 151 13.58 25.63 -15.17
CA PRO A 151 13.84 24.45 -14.35
C PRO A 151 12.52 23.81 -13.87
N PRO A 152 12.52 22.51 -13.52
CA PRO A 152 11.36 21.86 -12.95
C PRO A 152 10.97 22.52 -11.62
N MET A 153 9.68 22.75 -11.45
CA MET A 153 9.11 23.27 -10.22
C MET A 153 7.80 22.54 -9.92
N PHE A 154 7.57 22.18 -8.66
CA PHE A 154 6.29 21.65 -8.22
C PHE A 154 5.28 22.77 -8.03
N THR A 155 4.12 22.67 -8.68
CA THR A 155 2.98 23.55 -8.46
C THR A 155 1.95 22.94 -7.51
N ALA A 156 1.97 21.62 -7.33
CA ALA A 156 1.24 20.93 -6.28
C ALA A 156 2.05 19.74 -5.76
N GLN A 157 2.15 19.64 -4.44
CA GLN A 157 2.85 18.56 -3.74
C GLN A 157 1.96 17.30 -3.65
N PRO A 158 2.55 16.09 -3.58
CA PRO A 158 1.78 14.90 -3.26
C PRO A 158 1.22 14.98 -1.85
N ILE A 159 -0.03 14.55 -1.69
CA ILE A 159 -0.76 14.64 -0.42
C ILE A 159 -0.68 13.29 0.30
N SER A 160 -0.44 13.34 1.61
CA SER A 160 -0.50 12.16 2.49
C SER A 160 -1.89 11.50 2.43
N VAL A 161 -1.91 10.17 2.43
CA VAL A 161 -3.16 9.41 2.23
C VAL A 161 -3.20 8.20 3.14
N THR A 162 -4.40 7.92 3.62
CA THR A 162 -4.72 6.71 4.38
C THR A 162 -5.66 5.86 3.55
N VAL A 163 -5.28 4.61 3.29
CA VAL A 163 -6.06 3.66 2.49
C VAL A 163 -6.44 2.44 3.32
N THR A 164 -7.63 1.91 3.06
CA THR A 164 -8.05 0.60 3.57
C THR A 164 -7.78 -0.49 2.52
N PRO A 165 -7.63 -1.77 2.94
CA PRO A 165 -7.39 -2.86 2.00
C PRO A 165 -8.53 -3.00 0.98
N GLY A 166 -8.16 -3.08 -0.29
CA GLY A 166 -9.09 -3.09 -1.43
C GLY A 166 -9.27 -1.73 -2.12
N GLN A 167 -8.78 -0.63 -1.53
CA GLN A 167 -8.71 0.67 -2.20
C GLN A 167 -7.39 0.83 -2.97
N THR A 168 -7.45 1.51 -4.13
CA THR A 168 -6.25 1.91 -4.87
C THR A 168 -5.61 3.14 -4.23
N LEU A 169 -4.30 3.08 -4.02
CA LEU A 169 -3.48 4.21 -3.57
C LEU A 169 -3.02 5.04 -4.78
N ASN A 170 -3.26 6.35 -4.74
CA ASN A 170 -2.77 7.30 -5.74
C ASN A 170 -2.02 8.44 -5.06
N LEU A 171 -0.76 8.66 -5.45
CA LEU A 171 0.00 9.87 -5.13
C LEU A 171 0.27 10.63 -6.42
N THR A 172 -0.16 11.89 -6.49
CA THR A 172 -0.01 12.74 -7.67
C THR A 172 0.65 14.04 -7.29
N ALA A 173 1.53 14.53 -8.15
CA ALA A 173 2.09 15.87 -8.05
C ALA A 173 1.90 16.62 -9.39
N SER A 174 1.77 17.94 -9.31
CA SER A 174 1.70 18.83 -10.48
C SER A 174 2.97 19.67 -10.57
N PHE A 175 3.40 19.98 -11.78
CA PHE A 175 4.69 20.61 -12.03
C PHE A 175 4.70 21.47 -13.29
N THR A 176 5.70 22.33 -13.39
CA THR A 176 6.10 23.08 -14.57
C THR A 176 7.59 22.83 -14.85
N GLY A 177 8.06 23.21 -16.04
CA GLY A 177 9.47 23.06 -16.44
C GLY A 177 9.58 22.65 -17.90
N ASP A 178 10.76 22.89 -18.48
CA ASP A 178 11.03 22.52 -19.88
C ASP A 178 11.18 21.01 -20.05
N GLN A 179 10.72 20.50 -21.19
CA GLN A 179 10.82 19.09 -21.59
C GLN A 179 12.20 18.79 -22.22
N PRO A 180 12.72 17.54 -22.09
CA PRO A 180 12.09 16.37 -21.48
C PRO A 180 12.21 16.35 -19.95
N LEU A 181 11.11 15.99 -19.27
CA LEU A 181 11.09 15.75 -17.83
C LEU A 181 11.14 14.25 -17.50
N ALA A 182 12.04 13.88 -16.59
CA ALA A 182 12.15 12.53 -16.07
C ALA A 182 11.60 12.44 -14.64
N PHE A 183 10.69 11.49 -14.40
CA PHE A 183 10.05 11.24 -13.11
C PHE A 183 10.61 9.98 -12.46
N ARG A 184 10.87 10.04 -11.16
CA ARG A 184 11.20 8.88 -10.31
C ARG A 184 10.59 9.01 -8.93
N TRP A 185 9.82 8.02 -8.51
CA TRP A 185 9.30 7.94 -7.14
C TRP A 185 10.27 7.24 -6.22
N PHE A 186 10.36 7.75 -4.99
CA PHE A 186 11.12 7.16 -3.90
C PHE A 186 10.18 6.85 -2.76
N LYS A 187 10.35 5.66 -2.17
CA LYS A 187 9.78 5.29 -0.88
C LYS A 187 10.93 5.30 0.13
N GLU A 188 10.90 6.23 1.06
CA GLU A 188 12.05 6.56 1.89
C GLU A 188 13.29 6.76 0.98
N ASP A 189 14.37 6.00 1.20
CA ASP A 189 15.59 6.10 0.41
C ASP A 189 15.63 5.17 -0.82
N LEU A 190 14.59 4.35 -1.06
CA LEU A 190 14.57 3.37 -2.13
C LEU A 190 13.73 3.84 -3.33
N GLU A 191 14.29 3.74 -4.54
CA GLU A 191 13.55 4.02 -5.77
C GLU A 191 12.46 2.96 -6.00
N VAL A 192 11.24 3.43 -6.24
CA VAL A 192 10.11 2.57 -6.60
C VAL A 192 10.25 2.18 -8.07
N LYS A 193 10.47 0.88 -8.33
CA LYS A 193 10.67 0.37 -9.69
C LYS A 193 9.47 0.67 -10.58
N ASN A 194 9.74 1.02 -11.84
CA ASN A 194 8.75 1.29 -12.89
C ASN A 194 7.80 2.47 -12.60
N ALA A 195 8.03 3.27 -11.56
CA ALA A 195 7.24 4.45 -11.25
C ALA A 195 7.79 5.70 -11.98
N THR A 196 7.53 5.79 -13.28
CA THR A 196 8.07 6.83 -14.19
C THR A 196 7.08 7.90 -14.59
N ASN A 197 5.94 8.00 -13.89
CA ASN A 197 4.88 8.96 -14.16
C ASN A 197 4.73 9.95 -12.99
N ALA A 198 4.05 11.07 -13.26
CA ALA A 198 3.68 12.07 -12.26
C ALA A 198 2.76 11.53 -11.15
N THR A 199 2.01 10.47 -11.47
CA THR A 199 1.16 9.75 -10.52
C THR A 199 1.75 8.37 -10.25
N LEU A 200 1.95 8.06 -8.96
CA LEU A 200 2.23 6.71 -8.48
C LEU A 200 0.91 6.03 -8.12
N ILE A 201 0.66 4.85 -8.71
CA ILE A 201 -0.54 4.05 -8.49
C ILE A 201 -0.11 2.70 -7.87
N ILE A 202 -0.67 2.37 -6.71
CA ILE A 202 -0.56 1.02 -6.12
C ILE A 202 -1.98 0.45 -6.00
N ALA A 203 -2.31 -0.51 -6.86
CA ALA A 203 -3.67 -1.02 -7.01
C ALA A 203 -4.20 -1.77 -5.77
N SER A 204 -3.33 -2.51 -5.09
CA SER A 204 -3.66 -3.31 -3.90
C SER A 204 -2.60 -3.10 -2.81
N PRO A 205 -2.62 -1.95 -2.13
CA PRO A 205 -1.60 -1.59 -1.16
C PRO A 205 -1.63 -2.56 0.03
N GLN A 206 -0.46 -3.06 0.41
CA GLN A 206 -0.22 -3.92 1.55
C GLN A 206 0.39 -3.13 2.71
N ALA A 207 0.44 -3.73 3.91
CA ALA A 207 1.10 -3.09 5.07
C ALA A 207 2.56 -2.68 4.76
N ALA A 208 3.25 -3.46 3.93
CA ALA A 208 4.61 -3.16 3.49
C ALA A 208 4.72 -1.95 2.54
N ASP A 209 3.62 -1.44 1.99
CA ASP A 209 3.60 -0.24 1.14
C ASP A 209 3.44 1.05 1.97
N ALA A 210 3.13 0.95 3.27
CA ALA A 210 3.11 2.10 4.16
C ALA A 210 4.53 2.71 4.30
N GLY A 211 4.59 4.04 4.42
CA GLY A 211 5.84 4.80 4.51
C GLY A 211 5.74 6.18 3.85
N ARG A 212 6.87 6.88 3.77
CA ARG A 212 6.96 8.21 3.16
C ARG A 212 7.39 8.09 1.71
N TYR A 213 6.73 8.83 0.85
CA TYR A 213 7.00 8.87 -0.59
C TYR A 213 7.33 10.28 -1.04
N ARG A 214 8.24 10.40 -2.01
CA ARG A 214 8.49 11.67 -2.70
C ARG A 214 8.79 11.41 -4.18
N LEU A 215 8.51 12.41 -5.00
CA LEU A 215 8.79 12.38 -6.42
C LEU A 215 10.04 13.23 -6.72
N ARG A 216 10.95 12.69 -7.54
CA ARG A 216 12.09 13.42 -8.11
C ARG A 216 11.76 13.80 -9.55
N LEU A 217 11.89 15.08 -9.86
CA LEU A 217 11.82 15.62 -11.22
C LEU A 217 13.19 16.10 -11.68
N VAL A 218 13.54 15.77 -12.93
CA VAL A 218 14.80 16.16 -13.55
C VAL A 218 14.55 16.65 -14.97
N ASN A 219 15.13 17.79 -15.33
CA ASN A 219 15.43 18.14 -16.73
C ASN A 219 16.92 18.44 -16.89
N ASP A 220 17.31 18.97 -18.04
CA ASP A 220 18.68 19.37 -18.37
C ASP A 220 19.22 20.55 -17.57
N ILE A 221 18.35 21.29 -16.86
CA ILE A 221 18.68 22.47 -16.08
C ILE A 221 18.85 22.13 -14.60
N ALA A 222 17.89 21.41 -14.00
CA ALA A 222 17.90 21.14 -12.55
C ALA A 222 17.23 19.80 -12.17
N THR A 223 17.53 19.38 -10.94
CA THR A 223 16.86 18.28 -10.24
C THR A 223 16.15 18.83 -9.00
N VAL A 224 14.86 18.53 -8.85
CA VAL A 224 14.05 18.93 -7.71
C VAL A 224 13.33 17.74 -7.10
N PHE A 225 13.06 17.80 -5.80
CA PHE A 225 12.30 16.80 -5.05
C PHE A 225 11.02 17.43 -4.52
N SER A 226 9.94 16.65 -4.52
CA SER A 226 8.71 17.03 -3.85
C SER A 226 8.90 16.97 -2.34
N ASP A 227 7.94 17.56 -1.62
CA ASP A 227 7.74 17.26 -0.21
C ASP A 227 7.37 15.78 -0.02
N TRP A 228 7.55 15.31 1.20
CA TRP A 228 7.20 13.95 1.58
C TRP A 228 5.70 13.80 1.81
N ALA A 229 5.09 12.84 1.12
CA ALA A 229 3.73 12.37 1.39
C ALA A 229 3.78 11.08 2.22
N THR A 230 3.05 11.03 3.33
CA THR A 230 2.95 9.83 4.16
C THR A 230 1.79 8.96 3.69
N VAL A 231 2.08 7.69 3.41
CA VAL A 231 1.09 6.67 3.10
C VAL A 231 0.87 5.79 4.32
N THR A 232 -0.39 5.71 4.76
CA THR A 232 -0.82 4.80 5.83
C THR A 232 -1.74 3.74 5.24
N VAL A 233 -1.41 2.47 5.45
CA VAL A 233 -2.27 1.35 5.07
C VAL A 233 -2.90 0.79 6.34
N GLN A 234 -4.22 0.95 6.48
CA GLN A 234 -4.94 0.47 7.65
C GLN A 234 -5.03 -1.06 7.65
N ALA A 235 -4.78 -1.69 8.80
CA ALA A 235 -4.98 -3.12 8.95
C ALA A 235 -6.47 -3.45 8.97
N VAL A 236 -6.89 -4.53 8.27
CA VAL A 236 -8.24 -5.07 8.45
C VAL A 236 -8.32 -5.75 9.80
N VAL A 237 -9.21 -5.28 10.67
CA VAL A 237 -9.56 -6.01 11.89
C VAL A 237 -10.59 -7.06 11.52
N ALA A 238 -10.25 -8.35 11.68
CA ALA A 238 -11.22 -9.43 11.48
C ALA A 238 -12.31 -9.37 12.56
N LYS A 239 -13.55 -9.76 12.21
CA LYS A 239 -14.64 -9.92 13.18
C LYS A 239 -14.24 -10.93 14.28
N PRO A 240 -14.80 -10.81 15.50
CA PRO A 240 -14.56 -11.79 16.54
C PRO A 240 -15.12 -13.16 16.11
N VAL A 241 -14.54 -14.23 16.65
CA VAL A 241 -15.00 -15.60 16.45
C VAL A 241 -15.27 -16.24 17.80
N ILE A 242 -16.48 -16.74 18.02
CA ILE A 242 -16.82 -17.51 19.23
C ILE A 242 -16.28 -18.94 19.04
N THR A 243 -15.41 -19.37 19.95
CA THR A 243 -14.78 -20.69 19.95
C THR A 243 -15.44 -21.68 20.93
N ALA A 244 -16.12 -21.16 21.96
CA ALA A 244 -16.96 -21.96 22.84
C ALA A 244 -18.26 -21.21 23.14
N GLN A 245 -19.38 -21.82 22.78
CA GLN A 245 -20.72 -21.28 23.05
C GLN A 245 -21.06 -21.38 24.55
N PRO A 246 -21.92 -20.49 25.07
CA PRO A 246 -22.53 -20.72 26.37
C PRO A 246 -23.38 -22.00 26.36
N VAL A 247 -23.69 -22.53 27.54
CA VAL A 247 -24.47 -23.76 27.69
C VAL A 247 -25.66 -23.50 28.58
N GLY A 248 -26.86 -23.81 28.09
CA GLY A 248 -28.12 -23.65 28.82
C GLY A 248 -28.17 -24.45 30.12
N ARG A 249 -29.08 -24.07 31.03
CA ARG A 249 -29.20 -24.67 32.36
C ARG A 249 -30.65 -24.84 32.78
N ALA A 250 -30.93 -25.96 33.43
CA ALA A 250 -32.15 -26.15 34.20
C ALA A 250 -31.80 -26.02 35.69
N LEU A 251 -32.55 -25.20 36.42
CA LEU A 251 -32.28 -24.82 37.80
C LEU A 251 -33.53 -24.98 38.67
N HIS A 252 -33.32 -25.22 39.96
CA HIS A 252 -34.34 -24.98 40.99
C HIS A 252 -34.25 -23.54 41.51
N GLU A 253 -35.36 -23.05 42.04
CA GLU A 253 -35.43 -21.76 42.71
C GLU A 253 -34.38 -21.67 43.84
N GLY A 254 -33.65 -20.56 43.87
CA GLY A 254 -32.55 -20.33 44.80
C GLY A 254 -31.17 -20.76 44.33
N GLU A 255 -31.05 -21.58 43.27
CA GLU A 255 -29.74 -21.99 42.75
C GLU A 255 -28.97 -20.82 42.11
N ALA A 256 -27.64 -20.87 42.19
CA ALA A 256 -26.77 -19.97 41.46
C ALA A 256 -26.23 -20.66 40.20
N PHE A 257 -25.97 -19.89 39.15
CA PHE A 257 -25.36 -20.40 37.94
C PHE A 257 -24.48 -19.35 37.25
N SER A 258 -23.60 -19.82 36.37
CA SER A 258 -22.79 -18.96 35.52
C SER A 258 -22.77 -19.45 34.08
N PHE A 259 -22.73 -18.50 33.16
CA PHE A 259 -22.34 -18.69 31.78
C PHE A 259 -20.90 -18.27 31.58
N SER A 260 -20.26 -18.88 30.60
CA SER A 260 -19.02 -18.39 30.01
C SER A 260 -19.11 -18.52 28.49
N VAL A 261 -18.48 -17.60 27.78
CA VAL A 261 -18.23 -17.66 26.34
C VAL A 261 -16.73 -17.52 26.11
N SER A 262 -16.18 -18.28 25.17
CA SER A 262 -14.80 -18.08 24.71
C SER A 262 -14.82 -17.54 23.29
N ALA A 263 -14.04 -16.51 23.02
CA ALA A 263 -13.93 -15.89 21.71
C ALA A 263 -12.51 -15.41 21.41
N THR A 264 -12.15 -15.36 20.13
CA THR A 264 -10.88 -14.82 19.62
C THR A 264 -11.12 -13.53 18.84
N GLY A 265 -10.20 -12.57 18.99
CA GLY A 265 -10.19 -11.30 18.28
C GLY A 265 -9.45 -10.23 19.09
N THR A 266 -9.19 -9.07 18.49
CA THR A 266 -8.57 -7.93 19.18
C THR A 266 -9.61 -7.14 19.97
N THR A 267 -9.23 -6.62 21.14
CA THR A 267 -10.04 -5.66 21.94
C THR A 267 -11.53 -6.04 22.05
N LEU A 268 -11.81 -7.24 22.56
CA LEU A 268 -13.17 -7.77 22.63
C LEU A 268 -14.00 -7.09 23.72
N THR A 269 -15.25 -6.78 23.41
CA THR A 269 -16.29 -6.39 24.36
C THR A 269 -17.49 -7.34 24.28
N TYR A 270 -18.23 -7.48 25.38
CA TYR A 270 -19.31 -8.44 25.52
C TYR A 270 -20.60 -7.74 25.93
N ALA A 271 -21.74 -8.21 25.44
CA ALA A 271 -23.06 -7.74 25.87
C ALA A 271 -24.03 -8.92 25.97
N TRP A 272 -24.42 -9.28 27.18
CA TRP A 272 -25.39 -10.34 27.42
C TRP A 272 -26.81 -9.80 27.33
N THR A 273 -27.69 -10.63 26.78
CA THR A 273 -29.13 -10.37 26.72
C THR A 273 -29.90 -11.57 27.21
N ARG A 274 -31.06 -11.33 27.82
CA ARG A 274 -32.10 -12.31 28.13
C ARG A 274 -33.37 -11.87 27.43
N ASP A 275 -33.88 -12.69 26.52
CA ASP A 275 -35.07 -12.40 25.71
C ASP A 275 -34.99 -11.01 25.02
N GLY A 276 -33.79 -10.65 24.56
CA GLY A 276 -33.49 -9.38 23.91
C GLY A 276 -33.20 -8.20 24.85
N VAL A 277 -33.37 -8.37 26.17
CA VAL A 277 -33.10 -7.31 27.17
C VAL A 277 -31.69 -7.47 27.73
N ALA A 278 -30.91 -6.38 27.79
CA ALA A 278 -29.55 -6.40 28.31
C ALA A 278 -29.50 -6.81 29.78
N VAL A 279 -28.53 -7.66 30.13
CA VAL A 279 -28.33 -8.18 31.50
C VAL A 279 -26.85 -8.25 31.85
N GLY A 280 -26.53 -8.05 33.12
CA GLY A 280 -25.17 -8.24 33.64
C GLY A 280 -24.14 -7.21 33.18
N LEU A 281 -22.88 -7.53 33.43
CA LEU A 281 -21.73 -6.71 33.07
C LEU A 281 -21.19 -7.10 31.68
N PRO A 282 -20.44 -6.20 31.01
CA PRO A 282 -19.83 -6.47 29.70
C PRO A 282 -18.58 -7.37 29.82
N ALA A 283 -18.78 -8.60 30.29
CA ALA A 283 -17.72 -9.59 30.52
C ALA A 283 -18.00 -10.90 29.76
N SER A 284 -16.94 -11.71 29.56
CA SER A 284 -17.05 -13.03 28.94
C SER A 284 -17.82 -14.05 29.78
N GLY A 285 -18.08 -13.74 31.05
CA GLY A 285 -18.93 -14.51 31.93
C GLY A 285 -20.12 -13.70 32.42
N LEU A 286 -21.22 -14.41 32.68
CA LEU A 286 -22.40 -13.88 33.36
C LEU A 286 -22.70 -14.77 34.55
N SER A 287 -22.74 -14.20 35.76
CA SER A 287 -23.10 -14.94 36.98
C SER A 287 -24.40 -14.40 37.53
N LEU A 288 -25.31 -15.30 37.88
CA LEU A 288 -26.59 -15.00 38.49
C LEU A 288 -26.69 -15.82 39.78
N THR A 289 -27.03 -15.14 40.86
CA THR A 289 -27.30 -15.76 42.15
C THR A 289 -28.80 -15.81 42.38
N ASN A 290 -29.26 -16.81 43.14
CA ASN A 290 -30.64 -16.90 43.59
C ASN A 290 -31.65 -16.91 42.43
N ALA A 291 -31.65 -17.99 41.64
CA ALA A 291 -32.53 -18.13 40.49
C ALA A 291 -34.01 -18.03 40.90
N THR A 292 -34.77 -17.21 40.18
CA THR A 292 -36.25 -17.10 40.29
C THR A 292 -36.87 -17.29 38.90
N ALA A 293 -38.19 -17.46 38.83
CA ALA A 293 -38.87 -17.58 37.53
C ALA A 293 -38.60 -16.39 36.58
N VAL A 294 -38.26 -15.21 37.10
CA VAL A 294 -37.96 -13.99 36.32
C VAL A 294 -36.62 -14.10 35.56
N VAL A 295 -35.71 -14.97 36.00
CA VAL A 295 -34.42 -15.19 35.31
C VAL A 295 -34.47 -16.30 34.27
N ALA A 296 -35.59 -17.01 34.12
CA ALA A 296 -35.80 -17.92 33.01
C ALA A 296 -35.88 -17.13 31.68
N GLY A 297 -35.44 -17.73 30.59
CA GLY A 297 -35.44 -17.09 29.27
C GLY A 297 -34.34 -17.60 28.35
N VAL A 298 -34.28 -17.02 27.16
CA VAL A 298 -33.23 -17.29 26.17
C VAL A 298 -32.13 -16.25 26.31
N TYR A 299 -30.93 -16.74 26.63
CA TYR A 299 -29.73 -15.92 26.78
C TYR A 299 -28.90 -15.93 25.50
N ARG A 300 -28.37 -14.76 25.12
CA ARG A 300 -27.39 -14.58 24.04
C ARG A 300 -26.33 -13.59 24.46
N VAL A 301 -25.10 -13.76 23.96
CA VAL A 301 -24.03 -12.77 24.11
C VAL A 301 -23.57 -12.29 22.75
N ARG A 302 -23.49 -10.97 22.60
CA ARG A 302 -22.82 -10.32 21.47
C ARG A 302 -21.38 -10.06 21.82
N VAL A 303 -20.46 -10.52 20.99
CA VAL A 303 -19.02 -10.23 21.09
C VAL A 303 -18.64 -9.24 19.99
N THR A 304 -18.04 -8.12 20.36
CA THR A 304 -17.74 -7.00 19.44
C THR A 304 -16.27 -6.64 19.46
N ASN A 305 -15.74 -6.24 18.30
CA ASN A 305 -14.46 -5.54 18.15
C ASN A 305 -14.54 -4.49 17.03
N PRO A 306 -13.47 -3.72 16.74
CA PRO A 306 -13.49 -2.75 15.64
C PRO A 306 -13.78 -3.33 14.25
N GLY A 307 -13.56 -4.63 14.05
CA GLY A 307 -13.87 -5.36 12.81
C GLY A 307 -15.34 -5.74 12.65
N GLY A 308 -16.14 -5.62 13.71
CA GLY A 308 -17.56 -5.93 13.75
C GLY A 308 -17.96 -6.77 14.96
N PHE A 309 -19.03 -7.54 14.82
CA PHE A 309 -19.55 -8.37 15.91
C PHE A 309 -19.98 -9.75 15.44
N VAL A 310 -20.11 -10.65 16.40
CA VAL A 310 -20.70 -11.98 16.26
C VAL A 310 -21.63 -12.23 17.46
N ASP A 311 -22.77 -12.86 17.22
CA ASP A 311 -23.71 -13.26 18.27
C ASP A 311 -23.55 -14.74 18.57
N SER A 312 -23.68 -15.11 19.85
CA SER A 312 -23.76 -16.51 20.26
C SER A 312 -25.06 -17.15 19.82
N ASP A 313 -25.08 -18.48 19.89
CA ASP A 313 -26.34 -19.22 19.88
C ASP A 313 -27.20 -18.83 21.08
N GLY A 314 -28.53 -18.97 20.93
CA GLY A 314 -29.46 -18.74 22.01
C GLY A 314 -29.51 -19.95 22.93
N VAL A 315 -29.24 -19.75 24.21
CA VAL A 315 -29.27 -20.82 25.22
C VAL A 315 -30.38 -20.60 26.24
N THR A 316 -31.13 -21.65 26.53
CA THR A 316 -32.28 -21.56 27.43
C THR A 316 -31.85 -21.75 28.89
N VAL A 317 -32.38 -20.89 29.75
CA VAL A 317 -32.41 -21.10 31.20
C VAL A 317 -33.86 -21.36 31.61
N SER A 318 -34.09 -22.46 32.30
CA SER A 318 -35.38 -22.79 32.91
C SER A 318 -35.25 -22.88 34.41
N VAL A 319 -36.19 -22.28 35.15
CA VAL A 319 -36.23 -22.32 36.61
C VAL A 319 -37.50 -23.05 37.05
N ALA A 320 -37.34 -24.21 37.67
CA ALA A 320 -38.40 -24.90 38.38
C ALA A 320 -38.53 -24.34 39.80
N GLY A 321 -39.68 -24.55 40.44
CA GLY A 321 -39.86 -24.22 41.85
C GLY A 321 -38.89 -24.96 42.78
N PRO A 322 -39.03 -24.78 44.11
CA PRO A 322 -38.21 -25.52 45.06
C PRO A 322 -38.36 -27.03 44.87
N VAL A 323 -37.36 -27.79 45.33
CA VAL A 323 -37.47 -29.25 45.32
C VAL A 323 -38.61 -29.66 46.25
N VAL A 324 -39.64 -30.25 45.68
CA VAL A 324 -40.79 -30.82 46.40
C VAL A 324 -40.80 -32.31 46.13
N TRP A 325 -41.07 -33.08 47.18
CA TRP A 325 -41.14 -34.53 47.14
C TRP A 325 -42.47 -34.99 47.73
N ASP A 326 -43.00 -36.05 47.17
CA ASP A 326 -44.26 -36.66 47.61
C ASP A 326 -44.08 -37.38 48.94
N GLN A 327 -45.19 -37.72 49.59
CA GLN A 327 -45.12 -38.57 50.78
C GLN A 327 -44.37 -39.87 50.46
N PRO A 328 -43.38 -40.25 51.28
CA PRO A 328 -42.61 -41.46 51.05
C PRO A 328 -43.53 -42.68 51.17
N THR A 329 -43.41 -43.61 50.21
CA THR A 329 -44.18 -44.85 50.21
C THR A 329 -43.27 -46.02 50.52
N LEU A 330 -43.72 -46.92 51.40
CA LEU A 330 -43.01 -48.18 51.64
C LEU A 330 -43.29 -49.14 50.49
N VAL A 331 -42.22 -49.69 49.93
CA VAL A 331 -42.27 -50.74 48.91
C VAL A 331 -41.41 -51.88 49.43
N SER A 332 -42.03 -52.88 50.05
CA SER A 332 -41.32 -53.95 50.80
C SER A 332 -40.37 -53.38 51.85
N ASP A 333 -39.10 -53.75 51.82
CA ASP A 333 -38.02 -53.24 52.67
C ASP A 333 -37.30 -52.06 52.02
N SER A 334 -37.98 -51.24 51.22
CA SER A 334 -37.42 -50.04 50.58
C SER A 334 -38.36 -48.85 50.76
N LEU A 335 -37.81 -47.66 50.95
CA LEU A 335 -38.54 -46.40 50.84
C LEU A 335 -38.51 -45.93 49.39
N ARG A 336 -39.69 -45.69 48.83
CA ARG A 336 -39.86 -45.00 47.55
C ARG A 336 -40.12 -43.53 47.79
N LEU A 337 -39.29 -42.69 47.18
CA LEU A 337 -39.42 -41.24 47.22
C LEU A 337 -39.50 -40.70 45.79
N SER A 338 -40.56 -39.95 45.51
CA SER A 338 -40.80 -39.26 44.23
C SER A 338 -40.65 -37.76 44.44
N PHE A 339 -39.99 -37.06 43.51
CA PHE A 339 -39.77 -35.62 43.59
C PHE A 339 -39.66 -34.97 42.21
N ASN A 340 -39.83 -33.65 42.17
CA ASN A 340 -39.79 -32.83 40.94
C ASN A 340 -38.36 -32.60 40.41
N GLY A 341 -37.58 -33.67 40.25
CA GLY A 341 -36.22 -33.62 39.74
C GLY A 341 -36.13 -33.13 38.29
N LEU A 342 -35.07 -32.38 38.00
CA LEU A 342 -34.69 -31.91 36.67
C LEU A 342 -33.94 -33.00 35.93
N THR A 343 -34.32 -33.26 34.68
CA THR A 343 -33.69 -34.29 33.84
C THR A 343 -32.17 -34.08 33.72
N GLY A 344 -31.39 -35.14 33.93
CA GLY A 344 -29.93 -35.12 33.87
C GLY A 344 -29.24 -34.47 35.08
N ARG A 345 -30.01 -33.94 36.03
CA ARG A 345 -29.48 -33.35 37.28
C ARG A 345 -29.22 -34.45 38.30
N ARG A 346 -28.15 -34.29 39.08
CA ARG A 346 -27.84 -35.18 40.20
C ARG A 346 -28.49 -34.67 41.48
N TYR A 347 -28.99 -35.60 42.29
CA TYR A 347 -29.60 -35.32 43.59
C TYR A 347 -29.05 -36.27 44.64
N ALA A 348 -28.92 -35.77 45.86
CA ALA A 348 -28.64 -36.57 47.06
C ALA A 348 -29.90 -36.65 47.92
N ILE A 349 -30.23 -37.87 48.35
CA ILE A 349 -31.18 -38.11 49.44
C ILE A 349 -30.37 -38.18 50.73
N GLU A 350 -30.73 -37.36 51.70
CA GLU A 350 -30.04 -37.30 52.99
C GLU A 350 -31.02 -37.61 54.13
N SER A 351 -30.52 -38.20 55.21
CA SER A 351 -31.31 -38.52 56.40
C SER A 351 -30.65 -38.03 57.69
N ALA A 352 -31.48 -37.65 58.67
CA ALA A 352 -31.09 -37.30 60.03
C ALA A 352 -31.96 -38.06 61.04
N ALA A 353 -31.44 -38.29 62.25
CA ALA A 353 -32.17 -39.00 63.31
C ALA A 353 -33.32 -38.17 63.91
N ALA A 354 -33.17 -36.84 63.97
CA ALA A 354 -34.17 -35.87 64.42
C ALA A 354 -33.79 -34.46 63.91
N LEU A 355 -34.72 -33.51 64.02
CA LEU A 355 -34.45 -32.09 63.77
C LEU A 355 -34.29 -31.32 65.09
N PRO A 356 -33.31 -30.40 65.22
CA PRO A 356 -32.18 -30.20 64.31
C PRO A 356 -31.12 -31.31 64.48
N GLY A 357 -30.52 -31.77 63.38
CA GLY A 357 -29.49 -32.82 63.41
C GLY A 357 -28.68 -32.88 62.11
N PRO A 358 -27.48 -33.50 62.13
CA PRO A 358 -26.66 -33.65 60.93
C PRO A 358 -27.33 -34.60 59.94
N PHE A 359 -27.33 -34.18 58.67
CA PHE A 359 -27.82 -34.99 57.56
C PHE A 359 -26.66 -35.78 56.94
N ALA A 360 -26.87 -37.07 56.72
CA ALA A 360 -25.94 -37.95 55.99
C ALA A 360 -26.54 -38.39 54.66
N THR A 361 -25.74 -38.42 53.59
CA THR A 361 -26.15 -38.92 52.27
C THR A 361 -26.42 -40.42 52.31
N GLN A 362 -27.57 -40.81 51.77
CA GLN A 362 -28.02 -42.20 51.73
C GLN A 362 -28.02 -42.75 50.31
N ALA A 363 -28.42 -41.92 49.35
CA ALA A 363 -28.42 -42.27 47.94
C ALA A 363 -28.10 -41.04 47.11
N GLU A 364 -27.43 -41.27 45.99
CA GLU A 364 -27.31 -40.29 44.92
C GLU A 364 -27.90 -40.86 43.65
N MET A 365 -28.55 -40.00 42.88
CA MET A 365 -29.14 -40.39 41.61
C MET A 365 -28.90 -39.30 40.57
N MET A 366 -28.95 -39.71 39.30
CA MET A 366 -29.21 -38.80 38.20
C MET A 366 -30.70 -38.91 37.85
N SER A 367 -31.43 -37.80 37.90
CA SER A 367 -32.86 -37.82 37.60
C SER A 367 -33.08 -38.06 36.11
N GLN A 368 -33.92 -39.06 35.79
CA GLN A 368 -34.68 -39.05 34.55
C GLN A 368 -35.91 -38.15 34.76
N ALA A 369 -36.71 -37.85 33.73
CA ALA A 369 -37.85 -36.92 33.88
C ALA A 369 -38.78 -37.37 35.04
N GLY A 370 -38.81 -36.61 36.13
CA GLY A 370 -39.40 -37.03 37.42
C GLY A 370 -38.46 -37.94 38.22
N GLY A 371 -37.96 -37.46 39.36
CA GLY A 371 -37.02 -38.21 40.19
C GLY A 371 -37.76 -39.22 41.05
N THR A 372 -37.55 -40.53 40.83
CA THR A 372 -37.97 -41.59 41.75
C THR A 372 -36.76 -42.35 42.26
N VAL A 373 -36.65 -42.55 43.58
CA VAL A 373 -35.62 -43.40 44.18
C VAL A 373 -36.26 -44.44 45.06
N LEU A 374 -35.73 -45.66 44.96
CA LEU A 374 -35.88 -46.70 45.96
C LEU A 374 -34.57 -46.78 46.72
N PHE A 375 -34.64 -46.69 48.04
CA PHE A 375 -33.49 -46.89 48.91
C PHE A 375 -33.96 -47.63 50.17
N ASP A 376 -33.09 -48.46 50.74
CA ASP A 376 -33.47 -49.24 51.92
C ASP A 376 -33.81 -48.30 53.08
N PRO A 377 -34.94 -48.49 53.80
CA PRO A 377 -35.24 -47.73 54.97
C PRO A 377 -34.15 -48.08 55.97
N ILE A 378 -33.34 -47.09 56.30
CA ILE A 378 -32.33 -47.25 57.35
C ILE A 378 -33.13 -47.40 58.63
N VAL A 379 -33.28 -48.66 59.01
CA VAL A 379 -34.09 -49.24 60.08
C VAL A 379 -34.20 -48.27 61.26
N GLY A 380 -35.35 -47.59 61.39
CA GLY A 380 -35.60 -46.67 62.49
C GLY A 380 -36.81 -45.74 62.25
N SER A 381 -37.86 -45.92 63.05
CA SER A 381 -38.98 -44.96 63.11
C SER A 381 -38.50 -43.59 63.59
N GLY A 382 -38.94 -42.50 62.95
CA GLY A 382 -38.69 -41.12 63.40
C GLY A 382 -37.56 -40.35 62.70
N ARG A 383 -36.92 -40.91 61.67
CA ARG A 383 -35.91 -40.20 60.87
C ARG A 383 -36.54 -39.12 59.98
N VAL A 384 -35.77 -38.07 59.70
CA VAL A 384 -36.13 -36.99 58.79
C VAL A 384 -35.31 -37.09 57.51
N TYR A 385 -35.98 -36.99 56.35
CA TYR A 385 -35.35 -37.05 55.03
C TYR A 385 -35.42 -35.70 54.32
N ARG A 386 -34.43 -35.42 53.46
CA ARG A 386 -34.47 -34.31 52.52
C ARG A 386 -33.82 -34.69 51.19
N VAL A 387 -34.26 -34.03 50.13
CA VAL A 387 -33.66 -34.12 48.80
C VAL A 387 -32.86 -32.85 48.54
N ARG A 388 -31.60 -33.00 48.15
CA ARG A 388 -30.70 -31.88 47.86
C ARG A 388 -30.15 -31.99 46.42
N PRO A 389 -30.29 -30.95 45.58
CA PRO A 389 -29.60 -30.88 44.30
C PRO A 389 -28.08 -30.91 44.50
N LEU A 390 -27.36 -31.61 43.62
CA LEU A 390 -25.90 -31.63 43.59
C LEU A 390 -25.38 -30.73 42.44
N PRO A 391 -24.18 -30.12 42.59
CA PRO A 391 -23.58 -29.22 41.60
C PRO A 391 -23.48 -29.78 40.19
#